data_AF-A0A7X7SSS8-F1
#
_entry.id   AF-A0A7X7SSS8-F1
#
_cell.length_a   1.000
_cell.length_b   1.000
_cell.length_c   1.000
_cell.angle_alpha   90.00
_cell.angle_beta   90.00
_cell.angle_gamma   90.00
#
_symmetry.space_group_name_H-M   'P 1'
#
loop_
_entity.id
_entity.type
_entity.pdbx_description
1 polymer ?
#
loop_
_entity_poly.entity_id
_entity_poly.type
_entity_poly.pdbx_seq_one_letter_code
_entity_poly.pdbx_strand_id
1 'polypeptide(L)'
;FLALEAFFASEARRYEVELETPVRFFLGQQIRELPPAVGESPGALKIAWWSLRTRYWAWRSTEDPQGVPPDVKLFVLFHDPKRSQALPHSVGIQKGLFGIVHAFAHRTLMGSNDAVIAHELLHTLGAIDKYDPATNLPLYPVGYAEPEREPLHPQRYAELMGGRIPITPNRAEIPQSLNRVRVGPLTATEIGWVD
;
A
#
# COMPACT_ATOMS: atom_id res chain seq x y z
N PHE A 1 -8.53 5.26 -10.17
CA PHE A 1 -8.40 3.82 -9.83
C PHE A 1 -8.11 2.91 -11.03
N LEU A 2 -8.43 3.28 -12.28
CA LEU A 2 -8.05 2.47 -13.46
C LEU A 2 -6.56 2.10 -13.51
N ALA A 3 -5.67 3.00 -13.09
CA ALA A 3 -4.22 2.72 -13.03
C ALA A 3 -3.87 1.60 -12.04
N LEU A 4 -4.56 1.51 -10.90
CA LEU A 4 -4.38 0.46 -9.89
C LEU A 4 -4.88 -0.89 -10.41
N GLU A 5 -6.10 -0.93 -10.96
CA GLU A 5 -6.66 -2.16 -11.55
C GLU A 5 -5.78 -2.68 -12.68
N ALA A 6 -5.35 -1.79 -13.59
CA ALA A 6 -4.45 -2.14 -14.69
C ALA A 6 -3.09 -2.65 -14.20
N PHE A 7 -2.54 -2.04 -13.14
CA PHE A 7 -1.30 -2.49 -12.51
C PHE A 7 -1.45 -3.91 -11.95
N PHE A 8 -2.47 -4.17 -11.11
CA PHE A 8 -2.67 -5.49 -10.54
C PHE A 8 -2.95 -6.55 -11.61
N ALA A 9 -3.74 -6.23 -12.63
CA ALA A 9 -3.96 -7.13 -13.76
C ALA A 9 -2.65 -7.42 -14.53
N SER A 10 -1.79 -6.41 -14.71
CA SER A 10 -0.47 -6.60 -15.34
C SER A 10 0.45 -7.47 -14.50
N GLU A 11 0.56 -7.22 -13.20
CA GLU A 11 1.45 -7.97 -12.33
C GLU A 11 0.95 -9.40 -12.10
N ALA A 12 -0.36 -9.61 -11.94
CA ALA A 12 -0.95 -10.95 -11.79
C ALA A 12 -0.68 -11.82 -13.03
N ARG A 13 -0.76 -11.26 -14.24
CA ARG A 13 -0.38 -11.96 -15.48
C ARG A 13 1.09 -12.37 -15.51
N ARG A 14 2.00 -11.63 -14.87
CA ARG A 14 3.42 -12.02 -14.77
C ARG A 14 3.63 -13.27 -13.91
N TYR A 15 2.67 -13.57 -13.04
CA TYR A 15 2.62 -14.75 -12.17
C TYR A 15 1.59 -15.77 -12.65
N GLU A 16 1.12 -15.67 -13.89
CA GLU A 16 0.19 -16.64 -14.52
C GLU A 16 -1.15 -16.83 -13.77
N VAL A 17 -1.57 -15.83 -12.99
CA VAL A 17 -2.87 -15.84 -12.33
C VAL A 17 -3.98 -15.74 -13.40
N GLU A 18 -4.91 -16.70 -13.41
CA GLU A 18 -5.97 -16.84 -14.42
C GLU A 18 -7.08 -15.76 -14.37
N LEU A 19 -7.02 -14.84 -13.39
CA LEU A 19 -7.99 -13.77 -13.23
C LEU A 19 -7.65 -12.57 -14.12
N GLU A 20 -8.54 -12.22 -15.05
CA GLU A 20 -8.38 -11.03 -15.90
C GLU A 20 -8.35 -9.72 -15.09
N THR A 21 -9.12 -9.67 -14.01
CA THR A 21 -9.22 -8.52 -13.10
C THR A 21 -9.09 -9.01 -11.66
N PRO A 22 -7.87 -9.21 -11.13
CA PRO A 22 -7.65 -9.78 -9.81
C PRO A 22 -8.08 -8.85 -8.67
N VAL A 23 -8.15 -7.54 -8.94
CA VAL A 23 -8.58 -6.52 -7.97
C VAL A 23 -9.49 -5.52 -8.69
N ARG A 24 -10.63 -5.21 -8.07
CA ARG A 24 -11.56 -4.16 -8.53
C ARG A 24 -11.69 -3.09 -7.46
N PHE A 25 -11.65 -1.83 -7.88
CA PHE A 25 -11.74 -0.67 -7.00
C PHE A 25 -13.06 0.05 -7.21
N PHE A 26 -13.82 0.23 -6.13
CA PHE A 26 -15.02 1.05 -6.10
C PHE A 26 -14.78 2.26 -5.20
N LEU A 27 -15.10 3.45 -5.69
CA LEU A 27 -15.04 4.66 -4.88
C LEU A 27 -16.24 4.68 -3.92
N GLY A 28 -15.96 4.58 -2.63
CA GLY A 28 -16.97 4.76 -1.59
C GLY A 28 -17.41 6.21 -1.42
N GLN A 29 -18.44 6.43 -0.60
CA GLN A 29 -18.88 7.77 -0.25
C GLN A 29 -17.78 8.52 0.52
N GLN A 30 -17.75 9.85 0.35
CA GLN A 30 -16.82 10.68 1.10
C GLN A 30 -17.18 10.68 2.58
N ILE A 31 -16.24 10.25 3.42
CA ILE A 31 -16.37 10.27 4.88
C ILE A 31 -15.72 11.55 5.42
N ARG A 32 -16.44 12.27 6.28
CA ARG A 32 -15.93 13.48 6.95
C ARG A 32 -15.36 13.22 8.34
N GLU A 33 -15.82 12.14 8.98
CA GLU A 33 -15.29 11.72 10.28
C GLU A 33 -13.91 11.09 10.11
N LEU A 34 -12.91 11.61 10.81
CA LEU A 34 -11.55 11.08 10.73
C LEU A 34 -11.42 9.75 11.50
N PRO A 35 -10.55 8.83 11.05
CA PRO A 35 -10.26 7.63 11.80
C PRO A 35 -9.66 7.95 13.18
N PRO A 36 -9.83 7.07 14.16
CA PRO A 36 -9.15 7.17 15.45
C PRO A 36 -7.63 7.33 15.28
N ALA A 37 -7.06 8.40 15.85
CA ALA A 37 -5.61 8.55 15.93
C ALA A 37 -5.00 7.48 16.86
N VAL A 38 -3.89 6.89 16.43
CA VAL A 38 -2.99 6.15 17.32
C VAL A 38 -2.10 7.20 17.99
N GLY A 39 -2.19 7.35 19.31
CA GLY A 39 -1.27 8.25 20.02
C GLY A 39 0.19 7.80 19.90
N GLU A 40 1.14 8.71 20.06
CA GLU A 40 2.57 8.40 20.06
C GLU A 40 2.91 7.48 21.24
N SER A 41 3.26 6.22 20.97
CA SER A 41 3.59 5.16 21.96
C SER A 41 2.43 4.61 22.82
N PRO A 42 1.46 3.87 22.24
CA PRO A 42 0.44 3.19 23.02
C PRO A 42 0.95 1.84 23.52
N GLY A 43 0.82 1.56 24.82
CA GLY A 43 1.01 0.20 25.35
C GLY A 43 0.02 -0.80 24.74
N ALA A 44 0.28 -2.11 24.85
CA ALA A 44 -0.50 -3.17 24.19
C ALA A 44 -2.03 -3.06 24.39
N LEU A 45 -2.48 -2.68 25.60
CA LEU A 45 -3.90 -2.49 25.88
C LEU A 45 -4.52 -1.30 25.11
N LYS A 46 -3.76 -0.20 24.94
CA LYS A 46 -4.18 0.96 24.14
C LYS A 46 -4.24 0.60 22.66
N ILE A 47 -3.31 -0.23 22.16
CA ILE A 47 -3.34 -0.74 20.78
C ILE A 47 -4.59 -1.62 20.56
N ALA A 48 -4.88 -2.53 21.49
CA ALA A 48 -6.07 -3.38 21.41
C ALA A 48 -7.37 -2.55 21.41
N TRP A 49 -7.47 -1.57 22.32
CA TRP A 49 -8.61 -0.66 22.38
C TRP A 49 -8.75 0.20 21.12
N TRP A 50 -7.63 0.75 20.62
CA TRP A 50 -7.61 1.49 19.36
C TRP A 50 -8.09 0.60 18.19
N SER A 51 -7.60 -0.63 18.09
CA SER A 51 -8.02 -1.58 17.04
C SER A 51 -9.53 -1.81 17.07
N LEU A 52 -10.13 -1.98 18.26
CA LEU A 52 -11.58 -2.12 18.40
C LEU A 52 -12.34 -0.85 17.98
N ARG A 53 -11.87 0.32 18.42
CA ARG A 53 -12.47 1.62 18.06
C ARG A 53 -12.39 1.89 16.56
N THR A 54 -11.28 1.56 15.92
CA THR A 54 -11.07 1.73 14.48
C THR A 54 -11.93 0.75 13.68
N ARG A 55 -12.09 -0.50 14.13
CA ARG A 55 -13.05 -1.45 13.53
C ARG A 55 -14.49 -0.94 13.60
N TYR A 56 -14.91 -0.44 14.77
CA TYR A 56 -16.24 0.15 14.94
C TYR A 56 -16.45 1.37 14.04
N TRP A 57 -15.48 2.28 14.01
CA TRP A 57 -15.51 3.46 13.14
C TRP A 57 -15.60 3.07 11.66
N ALA A 58 -14.79 2.10 11.21
CA ALA A 58 -14.79 1.63 9.83
C ALA A 58 -16.13 1.01 9.44
N TRP A 59 -16.73 0.20 10.32
CA TRP A 59 -18.07 -0.36 10.11
C TRP A 59 -19.12 0.73 9.96
N ARG A 60 -19.20 1.66 10.93
CA ARG A 60 -20.20 2.74 10.94
C ARG A 60 -20.04 3.74 9.79
N SER A 61 -18.80 4.05 9.40
CA SER A 61 -18.53 5.03 8.34
C SER A 61 -18.79 4.49 6.94
N THR A 62 -19.02 3.18 6.80
CA THR A 62 -19.21 2.50 5.51
C THR A 62 -20.54 1.74 5.45
N GLU A 63 -21.51 2.09 6.29
CA GLU A 63 -22.89 1.61 6.15
C GLU A 63 -23.46 2.19 4.84
N ASP A 64 -23.32 1.44 3.75
CA ASP A 64 -24.02 1.67 2.48
C ASP A 64 -25.08 0.59 2.27
N PRO A 65 -26.36 0.89 2.50
CA PRO A 65 -27.45 -0.08 2.37
C PRO A 65 -27.68 -0.60 0.94
N GLN A 66 -27.07 0.01 -0.09
CA GLN A 66 -27.34 -0.32 -1.50
C GLN A 66 -26.12 -0.83 -2.28
N GLY A 67 -24.94 -0.90 -1.66
CA GLY A 67 -23.70 -1.35 -2.29
C GLY A 67 -23.40 -2.84 -2.12
N VAL A 68 -22.62 -3.41 -3.04
CA VAL A 68 -21.97 -4.73 -2.83
C VAL A 68 -20.92 -4.56 -1.72
N PRO A 69 -20.94 -5.37 -0.64
CA PRO A 69 -19.93 -5.29 0.41
C PRO A 69 -18.54 -5.56 -0.18
N PRO A 70 -17.56 -4.65 0.00
CA PRO A 70 -16.20 -4.88 -0.50
C PRO A 70 -15.46 -5.88 0.38
N ASP A 71 -14.56 -6.66 -0.23
CA ASP A 71 -13.66 -7.54 0.52
C ASP A 71 -12.65 -6.77 1.36
N VAL A 72 -12.16 -5.62 0.84
CA VAL A 72 -11.21 -4.72 1.52
C VAL A 72 -11.72 -3.27 1.50
N LYS A 73 -11.60 -2.56 2.63
CA LYS A 73 -11.93 -1.13 2.76
C LYS A 73 -10.67 -0.28 2.87
N LEU A 74 -10.40 0.58 1.89
CA LEU A 74 -9.28 1.52 1.95
C LEU A 74 -9.79 2.94 2.23
N PHE A 75 -9.35 3.52 3.34
CA PHE A 75 -9.65 4.89 3.74
C PHE A 75 -8.48 5.79 3.36
N VAL A 76 -8.64 6.62 2.34
CA VAL A 76 -7.58 7.51 1.86
C VAL A 76 -7.75 8.91 2.45
N LEU A 77 -6.80 9.32 3.30
CA LEU A 77 -6.75 10.64 3.91
C LEU A 77 -5.82 11.52 3.07
N PHE A 78 -6.40 12.51 2.39
CA PHE A 78 -5.64 13.46 1.58
C PHE A 78 -5.17 14.66 2.41
N HIS A 79 -3.85 14.90 2.38
CA HIS A 79 -3.20 16.02 3.05
C HIS A 79 -2.68 17.04 2.04
N ASP A 80 -2.79 18.33 2.36
CA ASP A 80 -2.21 19.39 1.53
C ASP A 80 -0.68 19.38 1.70
N PRO A 81 0.11 19.13 0.63
CA PRO A 81 1.58 19.11 0.73
C PRO A 81 2.17 20.47 1.11
N LYS A 82 1.42 21.58 0.97
CA LYS A 82 1.86 22.90 1.46
C LYS A 82 1.78 23.02 2.97
N ARG A 83 0.98 22.18 3.63
CA ARG A 83 0.77 22.18 5.09
C ARG A 83 1.53 21.05 5.79
N SER A 84 1.83 19.96 5.08
CA SER A 84 2.58 18.83 5.60
C SER A 84 3.61 18.38 4.57
N GLN A 85 4.91 18.47 4.90
CA GLN A 85 5.99 18.05 3.99
C GLN A 85 6.26 16.53 4.05
N ALA A 86 5.78 15.86 5.10
CA ALA A 86 5.85 14.42 5.28
C ALA A 86 4.50 13.90 5.78
N LEU A 87 4.12 12.69 5.37
CA LEU A 87 2.90 12.02 5.82
C LEU A 87 3.21 11.07 6.98
N PRO A 88 2.26 10.88 7.93
CA PRO A 88 2.31 9.75 8.84
C PRO A 88 2.40 8.42 8.08
N HIS A 89 2.91 7.38 8.74
CA HIS A 89 2.90 6.03 8.18
C HIS A 89 1.45 5.59 7.94
N SER A 90 1.17 5.12 6.72
CA SER A 90 -0.08 4.42 6.39
C SER A 90 -0.12 3.06 7.11
N VAL A 91 -1.32 2.52 7.31
CA VAL A 91 -1.52 1.27 8.08
C VAL A 91 -2.55 0.37 7.42
N GLY A 92 -2.13 -0.80 6.93
CA GLY A 92 -2.99 -1.93 6.57
C GLY A 92 -3.20 -2.90 7.73
N ILE A 93 -4.45 -3.27 8.03
CA ILE A 93 -4.79 -4.28 9.06
C ILE A 93 -5.42 -5.50 8.39
N GLN A 94 -4.61 -6.56 8.21
CA GLN A 94 -5.02 -7.84 7.61
C GLN A 94 -6.28 -8.44 8.26
N LYS A 95 -6.31 -8.56 9.60
CA LYS A 95 -7.46 -9.15 10.33
C LYS A 95 -8.71 -8.27 10.41
N GLY A 96 -8.68 -7.07 9.82
CA GLY A 96 -9.83 -6.17 9.70
C GLY A 96 -10.25 -5.91 8.27
N LEU A 97 -9.48 -6.40 7.29
CA LEU A 97 -9.62 -6.14 5.86
C LEU A 97 -9.85 -4.65 5.55
N PHE A 98 -9.12 -3.78 6.24
CA PHE A 98 -9.12 -2.36 5.93
C PHE A 98 -7.72 -1.76 6.05
N GLY A 99 -7.47 -0.69 5.29
CA GLY A 99 -6.25 0.09 5.34
C GLY A 99 -6.55 1.58 5.44
N ILE A 100 -5.71 2.31 6.17
CA ILE A 100 -5.73 3.78 6.24
C ILE A 100 -4.50 4.28 5.46
N VAL A 101 -4.76 4.94 4.35
CA VAL A 101 -3.72 5.43 3.44
C VAL A 101 -3.60 6.94 3.60
N HIS A 102 -2.42 7.42 3.98
CA HIS A 102 -2.11 8.84 3.91
C HIS A 102 -1.60 9.16 2.50
N ALA A 103 -2.25 10.11 1.83
CA ALA A 103 -1.92 10.52 0.46
C ALA A 103 -1.82 12.05 0.36
N PHE A 104 -1.07 12.57 -0.62
CA PHE A 104 -1.00 14.00 -0.87
C PHE A 104 -2.09 14.49 -1.84
N ALA A 105 -2.73 15.61 -1.53
CA ALA A 105 -3.73 16.28 -2.35
C ALA A 105 -3.12 17.10 -3.51
N HIS A 106 -2.22 16.49 -4.31
CA HIS A 106 -1.54 17.20 -5.40
C HIS A 106 -1.39 16.34 -6.65
N ARG A 107 -1.69 16.91 -7.82
CA ARG A 107 -1.74 16.18 -9.10
C ARG A 107 -0.41 15.51 -9.47
N THR A 108 0.71 16.16 -9.20
CA THR A 108 2.04 15.60 -9.50
C THR A 108 2.41 14.40 -8.61
N LEU A 109 1.69 14.19 -7.52
CA LEU A 109 1.93 13.11 -6.56
C LEU A 109 0.93 11.95 -6.73
N MET A 110 0.02 12.03 -7.71
CA MET A 110 -1.00 11.00 -7.94
C MET A 110 -0.38 9.61 -8.17
N GLY A 111 0.66 9.51 -9.01
CA GLY A 111 1.28 8.21 -9.28
C GLY A 111 2.04 7.63 -8.08
N SER A 112 2.61 8.48 -7.22
CA SER A 112 3.19 8.03 -5.94
C SER A 112 2.11 7.62 -4.95
N ASN A 113 1.00 8.37 -4.86
CA ASN A 113 -0.15 7.98 -4.04
C ASN A 113 -0.71 6.62 -4.48
N ASP A 114 -0.80 6.35 -5.79
CA ASP A 114 -1.25 5.06 -6.30
C ASP A 114 -0.31 3.92 -5.85
N ALA A 115 1.01 4.14 -5.84
CA ALA A 115 1.96 3.16 -5.31
C ALA A 115 1.77 2.89 -3.81
N VAL A 116 1.51 3.93 -3.01
CA VAL A 116 1.20 3.77 -1.57
C VAL A 116 -0.14 3.04 -1.39
N ILE A 117 -1.18 3.38 -2.15
CA ILE A 117 -2.47 2.68 -2.08
C ILE A 117 -2.32 1.19 -2.42
N ALA A 118 -1.54 0.86 -3.45
CA ALA A 118 -1.25 -0.52 -3.81
C ALA A 118 -0.49 -1.27 -2.70
N HIS A 119 0.49 -0.61 -2.08
CA HIS A 119 1.28 -1.16 -0.98
C HIS A 119 0.40 -1.48 0.23
N GLU A 120 -0.43 -0.53 0.66
CA GLU A 120 -1.35 -0.74 1.78
C GLU A 120 -2.41 -1.79 1.50
N LEU A 121 -2.89 -1.90 0.26
CA LEU A 121 -3.78 -2.98 -0.12
C LEU A 121 -3.10 -4.34 0.10
N LEU A 122 -1.84 -4.50 -0.32
CA LEU A 122 -1.15 -5.78 -0.16
C LEU A 122 -0.91 -6.16 1.31
N HIS A 123 -0.71 -5.19 2.20
CA HIS A 123 -0.72 -5.46 3.64
C HIS A 123 -2.05 -6.07 4.14
N THR A 124 -3.18 -5.64 3.60
CA THR A 124 -4.47 -6.26 3.95
C THR A 124 -4.60 -7.72 3.46
N LEU A 125 -3.81 -8.10 2.45
CA LEU A 125 -3.74 -9.44 1.90
C LEU A 125 -2.65 -10.31 2.56
N GLY A 126 -1.87 -9.75 3.49
CA GLY A 126 -0.85 -10.49 4.24
C GLY A 126 0.60 -10.23 3.82
N ALA A 127 0.83 -9.38 2.83
CA ALA A 127 2.19 -9.00 2.45
C ALA A 127 2.89 -8.24 3.57
N ILE A 128 4.20 -8.47 3.70
CA ILE A 128 5.06 -7.77 4.67
C ILE A 128 6.06 -6.85 3.97
N ASP A 129 6.48 -5.83 4.70
CA ASP A 129 7.49 -4.87 4.26
C ASP A 129 8.81 -5.56 3.93
N LYS A 130 9.42 -5.14 2.82
CA LYS A 130 10.71 -5.63 2.32
C LYS A 130 11.75 -4.52 2.31
N TYR A 131 11.65 -3.60 3.27
CA TYR A 131 12.59 -2.51 3.51
C TYR A 131 12.98 -2.44 4.98
N ASP A 132 14.15 -1.86 5.26
CA ASP A 132 14.62 -1.61 6.63
C ASP A 132 13.84 -0.41 7.23
N PRO A 133 13.16 -0.57 8.37
CA PRO A 133 12.32 0.49 8.94
C PRO A 133 13.11 1.70 9.49
N ALA A 134 14.40 1.53 9.80
CA ALA A 134 15.26 2.61 10.27
C ALA A 134 15.81 3.45 9.12
N THR A 135 16.17 2.81 8.00
CA THR A 135 16.81 3.49 6.86
C THR A 135 15.87 3.74 5.68
N ASN A 136 14.70 3.10 5.67
CA ASN A 136 13.74 3.13 4.57
C ASN A 136 14.30 2.57 3.24
N LEU A 137 15.42 1.84 3.29
CA LEU A 137 16.06 1.23 2.12
C LEU A 137 15.48 -0.17 1.86
N PRO A 138 15.21 -0.54 0.59
CA PRO A 138 14.78 -1.89 0.26
C PRO A 138 15.84 -2.93 0.62
N LEU A 139 15.41 -4.07 1.17
CA LEU A 139 16.29 -5.16 1.61
C LEU A 139 16.71 -5.99 0.40
N TYR A 140 18.01 -6.11 0.10
CA TYR A 140 18.47 -7.00 -0.96
C TYR A 140 18.44 -8.48 -0.47
N PRO A 141 18.00 -9.46 -1.29
CA PRO A 141 17.43 -9.31 -2.63
C PRO A 141 15.91 -9.07 -2.64
N VAL A 142 15.21 -9.38 -1.55
CA VAL A 142 13.73 -9.51 -1.54
C VAL A 142 12.95 -8.23 -1.81
N GLY A 143 13.49 -7.07 -1.44
CA GLY A 143 12.94 -5.74 -1.69
C GLY A 143 13.42 -5.11 -3.01
N TYR A 144 14.18 -5.85 -3.83
CA TYR A 144 14.59 -5.39 -5.16
C TYR A 144 13.66 -6.00 -6.20
N ALA A 145 13.22 -5.18 -7.17
CA ALA A 145 12.38 -5.67 -8.27
C ALA A 145 13.17 -6.50 -9.29
N GLU A 146 14.47 -6.21 -9.43
CA GLU A 146 15.37 -6.85 -10.37
C GLU A 146 16.68 -7.22 -9.64
N PRO A 147 16.65 -8.15 -8.65
CA PRO A 147 17.82 -8.48 -7.83
C PRO A 147 18.99 -9.02 -8.65
N GLU A 148 18.73 -9.67 -9.78
CA GLU A 148 19.73 -10.27 -10.68
C GLU A 148 20.27 -9.31 -11.75
N ARG A 149 19.95 -8.01 -11.67
CA ARG A 149 20.34 -7.06 -12.71
C ARG A 149 21.84 -6.75 -12.66
N GLU A 150 22.46 -6.61 -13.84
CA GLU A 150 23.82 -6.09 -13.99
C GLU A 150 23.87 -4.84 -14.90
N PRO A 151 24.39 -3.68 -14.44
CA PRO A 151 24.76 -3.39 -13.05
C PRO A 151 23.52 -3.33 -12.13
N LEU A 152 23.69 -3.75 -10.86
CA LEU A 152 22.60 -3.83 -9.87
C LEU A 152 21.90 -2.48 -9.65
N HIS A 153 22.66 -1.39 -9.67
CA HIS A 153 22.17 -0.03 -9.49
C HIS A 153 22.40 0.84 -10.74
N PRO A 154 21.53 1.81 -11.01
CA PRO A 154 20.23 2.05 -10.37
C PRO A 154 19.19 1.04 -10.86
N GLN A 155 18.34 0.49 -9.99
CA GLN A 155 17.20 -0.36 -10.38
C GLN A 155 16.20 0.43 -11.25
N ARG A 156 15.48 -0.24 -12.18
CA ARG A 156 14.46 0.45 -13.01
C ARG A 156 13.16 0.63 -12.22
N TYR A 157 12.85 -0.38 -11.41
CA TYR A 157 11.60 -0.54 -10.70
C TYR A 157 11.82 -0.64 -9.20
N ALA A 158 10.82 -0.21 -8.43
CA ALA A 158 10.69 -0.57 -7.02
C ALA A 158 9.99 -1.93 -6.93
N GLU A 159 10.40 -2.77 -5.98
CA GLU A 159 9.51 -3.82 -5.52
C GLU A 159 8.40 -3.16 -4.67
N LEU A 160 7.14 -3.55 -4.87
CA LEU A 160 5.99 -2.86 -4.27
C LEU A 160 6.07 -2.84 -2.74
N MET A 161 6.46 -3.94 -2.11
CA MET A 161 6.66 -4.02 -0.66
C MET A 161 8.03 -3.53 -0.19
N GLY A 162 9.00 -3.35 -1.09
CA GLY A 162 10.25 -2.62 -0.88
C GLY A 162 10.05 -1.09 -0.93
N GLY A 163 8.94 -0.62 -1.51
CA GLY A 163 8.44 0.75 -1.44
C GLY A 163 9.23 1.82 -2.21
N ARG A 164 10.51 1.59 -2.52
CA ARG A 164 11.39 2.56 -3.17
C ARG A 164 12.26 1.90 -4.24
N ILE A 165 12.72 2.70 -5.20
CA ILE A 165 13.63 2.29 -6.28
C ILE A 165 15.08 2.46 -5.78
N PRO A 166 15.87 1.39 -5.61
CA PRO A 166 17.28 1.50 -5.25
C PRO A 166 18.09 2.22 -6.34
N ILE A 167 18.67 3.38 -6.03
CA ILE A 167 19.50 4.16 -6.96
C ILE A 167 20.99 3.90 -6.72
N THR A 168 21.38 3.73 -5.45
CA THR A 168 22.72 3.32 -5.00
C THR A 168 22.55 2.41 -3.77
N PRO A 169 23.63 1.80 -3.23
CA PRO A 169 23.52 0.98 -2.03
C PRO A 169 22.92 1.69 -0.80
N ASN A 170 23.01 3.02 -0.73
CA ASN A 170 22.57 3.84 0.39
C ASN A 170 21.52 4.90 0.03
N ARG A 171 20.94 4.83 -1.17
CA ARG A 171 19.95 5.79 -1.65
C ARG A 171 18.87 5.10 -2.46
N ALA A 172 17.61 5.39 -2.12
CA ALA A 172 16.45 4.95 -2.86
C ALA A 172 15.45 6.09 -3.06
N GLU A 173 14.64 6.02 -4.11
CA GLU A 173 13.66 7.05 -4.46
C GLU A 173 12.23 6.51 -4.46
N ILE A 174 11.26 7.34 -4.08
CA ILE A 174 9.84 6.99 -4.18
C ILE A 174 9.46 6.90 -5.66
N PRO A 175 8.79 5.81 -6.11
CA PRO A 175 8.33 5.71 -7.48
C PRO A 175 7.30 6.81 -7.79
N GLN A 176 7.47 7.46 -8.94
CA GLN A 176 6.55 8.51 -9.41
C GLN A 176 5.26 7.96 -10.03
N SER A 177 5.21 6.65 -10.32
CA SER A 177 4.04 5.96 -10.86
C SER A 177 4.18 4.45 -10.70
N LEU A 178 3.04 3.74 -10.74
CA LEU A 178 2.97 2.27 -10.76
C LEU A 178 3.72 1.63 -11.93
N ASN A 179 3.95 2.36 -13.04
CA ASN A 179 4.76 1.85 -14.15
C ASN A 179 6.22 1.56 -13.73
N ARG A 180 6.70 2.22 -12.68
CA ARG A 180 8.02 2.02 -12.07
C ARG A 180 7.98 1.10 -10.84
N VAL A 181 6.92 0.31 -10.68
CA VAL A 181 6.75 -0.62 -9.56
C VAL A 181 6.50 -2.02 -10.10
N ARG A 182 6.92 -3.04 -9.37
CA ARG A 182 6.67 -4.46 -9.65
C ARG A 182 6.35 -5.21 -8.36
N VAL A 183 5.50 -6.23 -8.44
CA VAL A 183 5.31 -7.21 -7.37
C VAL A 183 6.48 -8.20 -7.45
N GLY A 184 7.24 -8.36 -6.36
CA GLY A 184 8.33 -9.33 -6.26
C GLY A 184 7.82 -10.76 -5.99
N PRO A 185 8.63 -11.81 -6.24
CA PRO A 185 8.18 -13.20 -6.10
C PRO A 185 7.70 -13.54 -4.69
N LEU A 186 8.45 -13.12 -3.66
CA LEU A 186 8.05 -13.34 -2.27
C LEU A 186 6.73 -12.62 -1.94
N THR A 187 6.54 -11.39 -2.44
CA THR A 187 5.27 -10.67 -2.28
C THR A 187 4.13 -11.43 -2.98
N ALA A 188 4.35 -11.99 -4.17
CA ALA A 188 3.35 -12.78 -4.88
C ALA A 188 2.95 -14.04 -4.07
N THR A 189 3.91 -14.71 -3.44
CA THR A 189 3.63 -15.84 -2.53
C THR A 189 2.80 -15.39 -1.32
N GLU A 190 3.18 -14.29 -0.68
CA GLU A 190 2.49 -13.76 0.51
C GLU A 190 1.01 -13.44 0.26
N ILE A 191 0.67 -12.99 -0.95
CA ILE A 191 -0.70 -12.63 -1.35
C ILE A 191 -1.44 -13.78 -2.06
N GLY A 192 -0.84 -14.97 -2.11
CA GLY A 192 -1.46 -16.17 -2.66
C GLY A 192 -1.58 -16.21 -4.19
N TRP A 193 -0.70 -15.51 -4.91
CA TRP A 193 -0.63 -15.61 -6.38
C TRP A 193 0.22 -16.79 -6.86
N VAL A 194 1.16 -17.25 -6.04
CA VAL A 194 2.01 -18.42 -6.31
C VAL A 194 2.15 -19.25 -5.04
N ASP A 195 2.25 -20.57 -5.19
CA ASP A 195 2.42 -21.54 -4.09
C ASP A 195 3.87 -21.64 -3.58
#